data_AF-A0A518CJU3-F1
#
_entry.id   AF-A0A518CJU3-F1
#
_cell.length_a   1.000
_cell.length_b   1.000
_cell.length_c   1.000
_cell.angle_alpha   90.00
_cell.angle_beta   90.00
_cell.angle_gamma   90.00
#
_symmetry.space_group_name_H-M   'P 1'
#
loop_
_entity.id
_entity.type
_entity.pdbx_description
1 polymer ?
#
loop_
_entity_poly.entity_id
_entity_poly.type
_entity_poly.pdbx_seq_one_letter_code
_entity_poly.pdbx_strand_id
1 'polypeptide(L)'
;MLPNFPVDDDGSDPFEAEESSPEFANPDAANPAGQDEERESGTIPGDAPQELRLYVHEPDSWQAVVKQGFEKEYCYSKRPGEDYFHLLMSGEIYVHKGNEKYCLTCAFSQGVLSHDRMHWQHRKRS
;
A
#
# COMPACT_ATOMS: atom_id res chain seq x y z
N MET A 1 -52.90 -13.33 -9.58
CA MET A 1 -52.46 -14.46 -10.42
C MET A 1 -51.28 -13.97 -11.24
N LEU A 2 -50.07 -14.31 -10.83
CA LEU A 2 -48.84 -14.03 -11.57
C LEU A 2 -48.39 -15.33 -12.25
N PRO A 3 -47.97 -15.31 -13.52
CA PRO A 3 -47.50 -16.52 -14.17
C PRO A 3 -46.10 -16.92 -13.70
N ASN A 4 -45.99 -18.22 -13.52
CA ASN A 4 -44.84 -19.05 -13.19
C ASN A 4 -43.81 -18.97 -14.33
N PHE A 5 -42.56 -18.63 -14.03
CA PHE A 5 -41.45 -18.74 -14.99
C PHE A 5 -40.70 -20.07 -14.74
N PRO A 6 -40.50 -20.91 -15.77
CA PRO A 6 -39.67 -22.10 -15.64
C PRO A 6 -38.20 -21.71 -15.50
N VAL A 7 -37.51 -22.40 -14.58
CA VAL A 7 -36.05 -22.43 -14.47
C VAL A 7 -35.54 -23.51 -15.42
N ASP A 8 -34.89 -23.08 -16.49
CA ASP A 8 -34.12 -23.97 -17.36
C ASP A 8 -32.69 -24.05 -16.83
N ASP A 9 -32.39 -25.24 -16.34
CA ASP A 9 -31.11 -25.82 -15.94
C ASP A 9 -30.53 -26.53 -17.17
N ASP A 10 -29.39 -26.07 -17.67
CA ASP A 10 -28.46 -26.80 -18.56
C ASP A 10 -27.17 -25.95 -18.57
N GLY A 11 -26.04 -26.36 -18.00
CA GLY A 11 -25.42 -27.66 -18.12
C GLY A 11 -24.08 -27.46 -18.82
N SER A 12 -23.01 -27.95 -18.21
CA SER A 12 -21.71 -28.28 -18.85
C SER A 12 -20.61 -27.21 -18.86
N ASP A 13 -19.91 -27.08 -17.75
CA ASP A 13 -18.46 -26.78 -17.70
C ASP A 13 -17.67 -28.09 -17.93
N PRO A 14 -16.81 -28.18 -18.94
CA PRO A 14 -15.71 -29.13 -18.94
C PRO A 14 -14.43 -28.42 -18.45
N PHE A 15 -14.23 -28.39 -17.13
CA PHE A 15 -12.92 -28.16 -16.54
C PHE A 15 -12.10 -29.43 -16.77
N GLU A 16 -11.26 -29.43 -17.81
CA GLU A 16 -10.24 -30.46 -18.02
C GLU A 16 -9.29 -30.45 -16.81
N ALA A 17 -9.52 -31.41 -15.92
CA ALA A 17 -8.59 -31.81 -14.88
C ALA A 17 -7.51 -32.67 -15.54
N GLU A 18 -6.36 -32.07 -15.83
CA GLU A 18 -5.16 -32.86 -16.10
C GLU A 18 -4.61 -33.42 -14.79
N GLU A 19 -4.75 -34.73 -14.70
CA GLU A 19 -4.16 -35.61 -13.72
C GLU A 19 -2.63 -35.54 -13.80
N SER A 20 -1.98 -35.19 -12.69
CA SER A 20 -0.61 -35.67 -12.44
C SER A 20 -0.58 -36.35 -11.08
N SER A 21 -0.24 -37.63 -11.16
CA SER A 21 -0.29 -38.63 -10.10
C SER A 21 0.64 -38.33 -8.92
N PRO A 22 0.35 -38.95 -7.75
CA PRO A 22 1.06 -38.72 -6.49
C PRO A 22 2.41 -39.44 -6.45
N GLU A 23 3.49 -38.68 -6.30
CA GLU A 23 4.82 -39.24 -6.01
C GLU A 23 4.98 -39.46 -4.50
N PHE A 24 4.85 -40.72 -4.11
CA PHE A 24 5.58 -41.43 -3.06
C PHE A 24 5.66 -40.79 -1.67
N ALA A 25 4.75 -41.24 -0.79
CA ALA A 25 5.03 -41.28 0.64
C ALA A 25 6.30 -42.12 0.89
N ASN A 26 7.29 -41.52 1.52
CA ASN A 26 8.46 -42.23 2.05
C ASN A 26 8.20 -42.55 3.54
N PRO A 27 8.00 -43.82 3.93
CA PRO A 27 7.64 -44.22 5.29
C PRO A 27 8.84 -44.79 6.08
N ASP A 28 9.99 -44.12 6.05
CA ASP A 28 11.15 -44.46 6.89
C ASP A 28 11.65 -43.16 7.55
N ALA A 29 11.13 -42.79 8.72
CA ALA A 29 11.55 -43.32 10.00
C ALA A 29 13.05 -43.13 10.26
N ALA A 30 13.44 -41.90 10.59
CA ALA A 30 14.32 -41.61 11.72
C ALA A 30 14.36 -40.09 11.94
N ASN A 31 13.46 -39.57 12.78
CA ASN A 31 13.71 -38.29 13.43
C ASN A 31 14.42 -38.63 14.75
N PRO A 32 15.76 -38.59 14.85
CA PRO A 32 16.40 -38.65 16.14
C PRO A 32 16.05 -37.37 16.90
N ALA A 33 15.16 -37.54 17.87
CA ALA A 33 14.99 -36.58 18.95
C ALA A 33 16.37 -36.22 19.53
N GLY A 34 16.63 -34.93 19.68
CA GLY A 34 17.77 -34.43 20.45
C GLY A 34 18.66 -33.48 19.67
N GLN A 35 18.11 -32.33 19.27
CA GLN A 35 18.88 -31.10 19.16
C GLN A 35 18.06 -29.99 19.79
N ASP A 36 18.27 -29.86 21.10
CA ASP A 36 17.97 -28.67 21.89
C ASP A 36 18.94 -27.57 21.42
N GLU A 37 18.87 -27.18 20.15
CA GLU A 37 19.65 -26.08 19.61
C GLU A 37 18.78 -24.83 19.78
N GLU A 38 19.20 -24.04 20.76
CA GLU A 38 18.83 -22.66 20.99
C GLU A 38 18.24 -22.03 19.74
N ARG A 39 16.93 -21.75 19.79
CA ARG A 39 16.27 -20.89 18.81
C ARG A 39 16.88 -19.51 18.99
N GLU A 40 18.07 -19.30 18.42
CA GLU A 40 18.70 -18.01 18.30
C GLU A 40 17.63 -17.11 17.67
N SER A 41 17.15 -16.19 18.50
CA SER A 41 16.30 -15.09 18.06
C SER A 41 17.12 -14.33 17.04
N GLY A 42 16.95 -14.68 15.77
CA GLY A 42 17.55 -14.02 14.63
C GLY A 42 17.00 -12.60 14.54
N THR A 43 17.50 -11.72 15.40
CA THR A 43 17.35 -10.29 15.25
C THR A 43 18.22 -9.94 14.05
N ILE A 44 17.62 -9.84 12.86
CA ILE A 44 18.30 -9.28 11.70
C ILE A 44 18.79 -7.88 12.12
N PRO A 45 20.11 -7.63 12.22
CA PRO A 45 20.61 -6.31 12.57
C PRO A 45 20.34 -5.40 11.37
N GLY A 46 19.21 -4.70 11.42
CA GLY A 46 18.69 -3.91 10.31
C GLY A 46 17.21 -3.56 10.42
N ASP A 47 16.42 -4.29 11.22
CA ASP A 47 14.99 -4.04 11.41
C ASP A 47 14.70 -3.18 12.66
N ALA A 48 15.44 -2.09 12.83
CA ALA A 48 14.93 -1.02 13.67
C ALA A 48 13.78 -0.37 12.89
N PRO A 49 12.58 -0.20 13.49
CA PRO A 49 11.46 0.40 12.78
C PRO A 49 11.90 1.75 12.23
N GLN A 50 11.90 1.88 10.90
CA GLN A 50 12.28 3.13 10.26
C GLN A 50 11.34 4.23 10.76
N GLU A 51 11.90 5.33 11.24
CA GLU A 51 11.12 6.47 11.68
C GLU A 51 10.47 7.17 10.48
N LEU A 52 9.26 6.75 10.12
CA LEU A 52 8.48 7.29 8.99
C LEU A 52 7.70 8.55 9.39
N ARG A 53 8.35 9.47 10.11
CA ARG A 53 7.70 10.73 10.50
C ARG A 53 7.69 11.71 9.33
N LEU A 54 6.52 12.27 9.09
CA LEU A 54 6.29 13.31 8.09
C LEU A 54 6.08 14.64 8.81
N TYR A 55 6.76 15.67 8.33
CA TYR A 55 6.64 17.03 8.81
C TYR A 55 6.13 17.92 7.67
N VAL A 56 5.18 18.79 7.98
CA VAL A 56 4.62 19.74 7.01
C VAL A 56 5.22 21.13 7.22
N HIS A 57 5.63 21.78 6.13
CA HIS A 57 6.00 23.18 6.16
C HIS A 57 4.74 24.04 6.25
N GLU A 58 4.75 25.08 7.09
CA GLU A 58 3.56 25.94 7.35
C GLU A 58 2.34 25.14 7.88
N PRO A 59 2.41 24.61 9.11
CA PRO A 59 1.36 23.73 9.65
C PRO A 59 -0.03 24.40 9.72
N ASP A 60 -0.09 25.73 9.80
CA ASP A 60 -1.36 26.47 9.82
C ASP A 60 -2.04 26.55 8.45
N SER A 61 -1.29 26.31 7.37
CA SER A 61 -1.76 26.46 5.99
C SER A 61 -2.13 25.13 5.33
N TRP A 62 -1.57 24.03 5.80
CA TRP A 62 -1.70 22.72 5.16
C TRP A 62 -2.44 21.73 6.05
N GLN A 63 -3.32 20.95 5.45
CA GLN A 63 -4.07 19.89 6.13
C GLN A 63 -3.78 18.54 5.49
N ALA A 64 -3.54 17.53 6.32
CA ALA A 64 -3.39 16.14 5.89
C ALA A 64 -4.74 15.43 6.00
N VAL A 65 -5.16 14.80 4.91
CA VAL A 65 -6.48 14.16 4.81
C VAL A 65 -6.31 12.76 4.22
N VAL A 66 -7.02 11.78 4.79
CA VAL A 66 -7.18 10.46 4.17
C VAL A 66 -8.34 10.55 3.20
N LYS A 67 -8.09 10.39 1.91
CA LYS A 67 -9.13 10.44 0.89
C LYS A 67 -10.17 9.37 1.15
N GLN A 68 -11.42 9.80 1.22
CA GLN A 68 -12.59 8.93 1.36
C GLN A 68 -13.34 8.84 0.02
N GLY A 69 -14.09 7.76 -0.14
CA GLY A 69 -14.93 7.53 -1.32
C GLY A 69 -14.13 7.22 -2.60
N PHE A 70 -14.85 7.11 -3.71
CA PHE A 70 -14.30 6.69 -5.01
C PHE A 70 -14.35 7.82 -6.06
N GLU A 71 -14.61 9.05 -5.64
CA GLU A 71 -14.61 10.20 -6.53
C GLU A 71 -13.21 10.45 -7.07
N LYS A 72 -13.14 10.71 -8.38
CA LYS A 72 -11.89 10.99 -9.07
C LYS A 72 -11.40 12.38 -8.68
N GLU A 73 -10.35 12.41 -7.86
CA GLU A 73 -9.63 13.63 -7.52
C GLU A 73 -8.19 13.49 -8.00
N TYR A 74 -7.60 14.60 -8.42
CA TYR A 74 -6.26 14.60 -8.98
C TYR A 74 -5.33 15.49 -8.15
N CYS A 75 -4.06 15.10 -8.10
CA CYS A 75 -2.97 15.94 -7.63
C CYS A 75 -2.87 17.20 -8.50
N TYR A 76 -2.53 18.33 -7.88
CA TYR A 76 -2.42 19.63 -8.50
C TYR A 76 -1.12 19.80 -9.30
N SER A 77 -0.11 18.95 -9.04
CA SER A 77 1.20 19.01 -9.69
C SER A 77 1.52 17.74 -10.44
N LYS A 78 2.39 17.88 -11.44
CA LYS A 78 2.99 16.80 -12.22
C LYS A 78 4.48 16.80 -11.94
N ARG A 79 5.12 15.63 -11.93
CA ARG A 79 6.58 15.60 -11.83
C ARG A 79 7.20 16.01 -13.18
N PRO A 80 8.43 16.54 -13.17
CA PRO A 80 9.16 16.79 -14.41
C PRO A 80 9.23 15.52 -15.27
N GLY A 81 8.77 15.60 -16.52
CA GLY A 81 8.70 14.45 -17.43
C GLY A 81 7.40 13.65 -17.40
N GLU A 82 6.42 14.03 -16.56
CA GLU A 82 5.08 13.45 -16.59
C GLU A 82 4.08 14.38 -17.27
N ASP A 83 3.30 13.82 -18.19
CA ASP A 83 2.25 14.56 -18.91
C ASP A 83 0.86 14.46 -18.25
N TYR A 84 0.74 13.68 -17.18
CA TYR A 84 -0.52 13.42 -16.47
C TYR A 84 -0.46 13.87 -15.01
N PHE A 85 -1.63 14.14 -14.42
CA PHE A 85 -1.78 14.38 -12.99
C PHE A 85 -2.02 13.06 -12.26
N HIS A 86 -1.42 12.88 -11.08
CA HIS A 86 -1.65 11.68 -10.28
C HIS A 86 -3.08 11.62 -9.78
N LEU A 87 -3.74 10.48 -9.96
CA LEU A 87 -5.06 10.23 -9.39
C LEU A 87 -4.90 9.93 -7.89
N LEU A 88 -5.66 10.61 -7.04
CA LEU A 88 -5.70 10.35 -5.61
C LEU A 88 -6.66 9.19 -5.33
N MET A 89 -6.15 8.14 -4.71
CA MET A 89 -6.89 6.91 -4.46
C MET A 89 -7.66 6.95 -3.14
N SER A 90 -8.72 6.15 -3.03
CA SER A 90 -9.40 5.96 -1.75
C SER A 90 -8.46 5.33 -0.73
N GLY A 91 -8.44 5.85 0.50
CA GLY A 91 -7.51 5.44 1.55
C GLY A 91 -6.12 6.07 1.46
N GLU A 92 -5.81 6.84 0.41
CA GLU A 92 -4.54 7.53 0.28
C GLU A 92 -4.51 8.80 1.16
N ILE A 93 -3.38 9.05 1.82
CA ILE A 93 -3.14 10.32 2.50
C ILE A 93 -2.68 11.34 1.46
N TYR A 94 -3.36 12.47 1.38
CA TYR A 94 -2.94 13.63 0.60
C TYR A 94 -2.92 14.86 1.49
N VAL A 95 -2.19 15.89 1.06
CA VAL A 95 -2.19 17.20 1.73
C VAL A 95 -2.91 18.21 0.86
N HIS A 96 -3.60 19.16 1.48
CA HIS A 96 -4.23 20.24 0.75
C HIS A 96 -4.12 21.61 1.43
N LYS A 97 -4.17 22.65 0.61
CA LYS A 97 -4.19 24.06 0.99
C LYS A 97 -5.17 24.78 0.06
N GLY A 98 -6.36 25.11 0.57
CA GLY A 98 -7.45 25.64 -0.24
C GLY A 98 -7.86 24.65 -1.35
N ASN A 99 -7.61 25.00 -2.60
CA ASN A 99 -7.93 24.18 -3.78
C ASN A 99 -6.75 23.32 -4.27
N GLU A 100 -5.56 23.50 -3.70
CA GLU A 100 -4.37 22.75 -4.10
C GLU A 100 -4.34 21.43 -3.33
N LYS A 101 -4.34 20.30 -4.03
CA LYS A 101 -4.25 18.95 -3.46
C LYS A 101 -2.99 18.28 -3.95
N TYR A 102 -2.20 17.70 -3.06
CA TYR A 102 -0.95 17.03 -3.42
C TYR A 102 -0.92 15.63 -2.82
N CYS A 103 -0.61 14.63 -3.65
CA CYS A 103 -0.19 13.32 -3.15
C CYS A 103 1.13 13.48 -2.36
N LEU A 104 1.44 12.54 -1.46
CA LEU A 104 2.65 12.65 -0.62
C LEU A 104 3.92 12.84 -1.45
N THR A 105 4.06 12.09 -2.55
CA THR A 105 5.23 12.19 -3.44
C THR A 105 5.42 13.58 -4.03
N CYS A 106 4.35 14.20 -4.55
CA CYS A 106 4.42 15.55 -5.07
C CYS A 106 4.61 16.57 -3.94
N ALA A 107 3.96 16.38 -2.79
CA ALA A 107 4.14 17.25 -1.64
C ALA A 107 5.61 17.25 -1.16
N PHE A 108 6.29 16.12 -1.19
CA PHE A 108 7.73 16.03 -0.96
C PHE A 108 8.55 16.75 -2.03
N SER A 109 8.27 16.46 -3.30
CA SER A 109 9.00 17.08 -4.41
C SER A 109 8.86 18.60 -4.45
N GLN A 110 7.73 19.14 -3.98
CA GLN A 110 7.46 20.58 -3.90
C GLN A 110 7.95 21.20 -2.58
N GLY A 111 8.51 20.42 -1.66
CA GLY A 111 8.99 20.90 -0.36
C GLY A 111 7.87 21.30 0.61
N VAL A 112 6.65 20.79 0.41
CA VAL A 112 5.54 20.92 1.36
C VAL A 112 5.74 19.94 2.53
N LEU A 113 6.21 18.73 2.23
CA LEU A 113 6.53 17.70 3.21
C LEU A 113 8.04 17.48 3.33
N SER A 114 8.47 17.10 4.53
CA SER A 114 9.85 16.74 4.84
C SER A 114 9.91 15.61 5.85
N HIS A 115 10.98 14.80 5.78
CA HIS A 115 11.34 13.84 6.84
C HIS A 115 12.21 14.49 7.92
N ASP A 116 12.70 15.73 7.70
CA ASP A 116 13.55 16.43 8.65
C ASP A 116 12.75 16.94 9.84
N ARG A 117 12.99 16.38 11.03
CA ARG A 117 12.40 16.83 12.29
C ARG A 117 12.74 18.29 12.61
N MET A 118 13.89 18.78 12.15
CA MET A 118 14.34 20.17 12.33
C MET A 118 13.99 21.06 11.14
N HIS A 119 13.00 20.68 10.31
CA HIS A 119 12.56 21.47 9.15
C HIS A 119 12.21 22.94 9.48
N TRP A 120 11.82 23.22 10.74
CA TRP A 120 11.50 24.56 11.24
C TRP A 120 12.74 25.43 11.50
N GLN A 121 13.91 24.84 11.80
CA GLN A 121 15.17 25.56 12.02
C GLN A 121 15.89 25.89 10.71
N HIS A 122 15.77 25.02 9.70
CA HIS A 122 16.48 25.11 8.44
C HIS A 122 15.78 25.97 7.37
N ARG A 123 14.77 26.76 7.74
CA ARG A 123 14.16 27.76 6.84
C ARG A 123 15.19 28.86 6.53
N LYS A 124 16.10 28.60 5.59
CA LYS A 124 16.85 29.67 4.93
C LYS A 124 15.82 30.57 4.26
N ARG A 125 15.69 31.79 4.78
CA ARG A 125 15.01 32.89 4.12
C ARG A 125 15.73 33.10 2.79
N SER A 126 15.12 32.66 1.69
CA SER A 126 15.44 33.16 0.36
C SER A 126 14.48 34.28 0.01
#